data_AF-A0A1L7BGL2-F1
#
_entry.id   AF-A0A1L7BGL2-F1
#
_cell.length_a   1.000
_cell.length_b   1.000
_cell.length_c   1.000
_cell.angle_alpha   90.00
_cell.angle_beta   90.00
_cell.angle_gamma   90.00
#
_symmetry.space_group_name_H-M   'P 1'
#
loop_
_entity.id
_entity.type
_entity.pdbx_description
1 polymer ?
#
loop_
_entity_poly.entity_id
_entity_poly.type
_entity_poly.pdbx_seq_one_letter_code
_entity_poly.pdbx_strand_id
1 'polypeptide(L)'
;MVKKTLEFNDKKFIVESDVEEEILNYIEQRLVKLNKKYDNLSSLDERFLAMLCDVIENEFKCLDEISKLSEKLKNMEEPNVENRSI
;
A
#
# COMPACT_ATOMS: atom_id res chain seq x y z
N MET A 1 -20.49 2.76 -5.37
CA MET A 1 -20.57 2.81 -3.90
C MET A 1 -20.96 1.46 -3.34
N VAL A 2 -19.98 0.77 -2.74
CA VAL A 2 -20.14 -0.48 -2.00
C VAL A 2 -20.30 -0.16 -0.53
N LYS A 3 -21.19 -0.88 0.16
CA LYS A 3 -21.39 -0.81 1.60
C LYS A 3 -21.13 -2.18 2.21
N LYS A 4 -20.18 -2.26 3.14
CA LYS A 4 -19.76 -3.52 3.75
C LYS A 4 -19.65 -3.38 5.27
N THR A 5 -20.04 -4.43 5.99
CA THR A 5 -19.76 -4.55 7.43
C THR A 5 -18.44 -5.29 7.58
N LEU A 6 -17.44 -4.63 8.17
CA LEU A 6 -16.16 -5.24 8.54
C LEU A 6 -16.15 -5.55 10.03
N GLU A 7 -15.63 -6.72 10.39
CA GLU A 7 -15.44 -7.10 11.79
C GLU A 7 -13.95 -7.18 12.11
N PHE A 8 -13.52 -6.40 13.11
CA PHE A 8 -12.11 -6.27 13.47
C PHE A 8 -11.95 -6.02 14.97
N ASN A 9 -11.20 -6.89 15.66
CA ASN A 9 -11.00 -6.83 17.12
C ASN A 9 -12.32 -6.66 17.89
N ASP A 10 -13.29 -7.54 17.62
CA ASP A 10 -14.64 -7.58 18.21
C ASP A 10 -15.48 -6.30 17.99
N LYS A 11 -15.00 -5.39 17.14
CA LYS A 11 -15.72 -4.19 16.73
C LYS A 11 -16.25 -4.35 15.32
N LYS A 12 -17.44 -3.82 15.09
CA LYS A 12 -18.09 -3.79 13.77
C LYS A 12 -18.00 -2.40 13.19
N PHE A 13 -17.51 -2.31 11.96
CA PHE A 13 -17.35 -1.07 11.21
C PHE A 13 -18.22 -1.15 9.96
N ILE A 14 -19.02 -0.11 9.72
CA ILE A 14 -19.72 0.06 8.45
C ILE A 14 -18.80 0.88 7.56
N VAL A 15 -18.34 0.27 6.47
CA VAL A 15 -17.49 0.92 5.48
C VAL A 15 -18.29 1.17 4.22
N GLU A 16 -18.31 2.43 3.80
CA GLU A 16 -18.88 2.89 2.55
C GLU A 16 -17.74 3.39 1.67
N SER A 17 -17.64 2.87 0.45
CA SER A 17 -16.53 3.21 -0.45
C SER A 17 -16.95 3.16 -1.92
N ASP A 18 -16.34 3.98 -2.75
CA ASP A 18 -16.56 3.95 -4.21
C ASP A 18 -15.72 2.89 -4.93
N VAL A 19 -14.81 2.23 -4.22
CA VAL A 19 -14.01 1.14 -4.77
C VAL A 19 -14.83 -0.14 -4.96
N GLU A 20 -14.30 -1.04 -5.77
CA GLU A 20 -14.88 -2.36 -6.01
C GLU A 20 -14.86 -3.24 -4.76
N GLU A 21 -15.82 -4.15 -4.64
CA GLU A 21 -15.94 -5.04 -3.48
C GLU A 21 -14.69 -5.93 -3.28
N GLU A 22 -14.03 -6.33 -4.37
CA GLU A 22 -12.78 -7.09 -4.33
C GLU A 22 -11.67 -6.34 -3.56
N ILE A 23 -11.57 -5.02 -3.75
CA ILE A 23 -10.62 -4.17 -3.03
C ILE A 23 -10.96 -4.14 -1.54
N LEU A 24 -12.24 -4.06 -1.18
CA LEU A 24 -12.67 -4.12 0.22
C LEU A 24 -12.40 -5.49 0.86
N ASN A 25 -12.56 -6.58 0.11
CA ASN A 25 -12.20 -7.93 0.55
C ASN A 25 -10.70 -8.06 0.79
N TYR A 26 -9.88 -7.51 -0.12
CA TYR A 26 -8.44 -7.46 0.04
C TYR A 26 -8.02 -6.67 1.30
N ILE A 27 -8.61 -5.50 1.53
CA ILE A 27 -8.34 -4.66 2.71
C ILE A 27 -8.67 -5.42 4.00
N GLU A 28 -9.83 -6.06 4.08
CA GLU A 28 -10.24 -6.84 5.26
C GLU A 28 -9.24 -7.97 5.57
N GLN A 29 -8.88 -8.76 4.57
CA GLN A 29 -7.88 -9.83 4.73
C GLN A 29 -6.52 -9.26 5.15
N ARG A 30 -6.11 -8.11 4.62
CA ARG A 30 -4.85 -7.47 4.98
C ARG A 30 -4.85 -6.97 6.42
N LEU A 31 -5.95 -6.37 6.88
CA LEU A 31 -6.13 -5.93 8.26
C LEU A 31 -6.01 -7.10 9.24
N VAL A 32 -6.65 -8.24 8.98
CA VAL A 32 -6.54 -9.45 9.82
C VAL A 32 -5.10 -9.93 9.92
N LYS A 33 -4.37 -9.99 8.79
CA LYS A 33 -2.95 -10.39 8.77
C LYS A 33 -2.08 -9.43 9.56
N LEU A 34 -2.30 -8.12 9.41
CA LEU A 34 -1.55 -7.09 10.12
C LEU A 34 -1.83 -7.09 11.63
N ASN A 35 -3.09 -7.31 12.03
CA ASN A 35 -3.44 -7.44 13.44
C ASN A 35 -2.76 -8.64 14.10
N LYS A 36 -2.65 -9.76 13.38
CA LYS A 36 -1.88 -10.91 13.84
C LYS A 36 -0.38 -10.63 13.89
N LYS A 37 0.17 -9.87 12.95
CA LYS A 37 1.60 -9.48 12.93
C LYS A 37 1.99 -8.66 14.17
N TYR A 38 1.07 -7.83 14.67
CA TYR A 38 1.29 -6.94 15.81
C TYR A 38 0.52 -7.39 17.07
N ASP A 39 0.21 -8.68 17.19
CA ASP A 39 -0.55 -9.23 18.32
C ASP A 39 0.18 -9.09 19.67
N ASN A 40 1.51 -8.94 19.62
CA ASN A 40 2.38 -8.70 20.75
C ASN A 40 2.23 -7.30 21.36
N LEU A 41 1.64 -6.33 20.64
CA LEU A 41 1.37 -4.99 21.17
C LEU A 41 0.12 -5.01 22.04
N SER A 42 0.19 -4.31 23.17
CA SER A 42 -0.79 -4.44 24.26
C SER A 42 -2.10 -3.71 23.98
N SER A 43 -2.03 -2.58 23.30
CA SER A 43 -3.20 -1.75 22.99
C SER A 43 -3.59 -1.82 21.52
N LEU A 44 -4.90 -1.67 21.28
CA LEU A 44 -5.45 -1.56 19.93
C LEU A 44 -4.86 -0.37 19.16
N ASP A 45 -4.62 0.74 19.86
CA ASP A 45 -4.09 1.97 19.25
C ASP A 45 -2.62 1.81 18.84
N GLU A 46 -1.79 1.15 19.66
CA GLU A 46 -0.41 0.78 19.28
C GLU A 46 -0.40 -0.11 18.04
N ARG A 47 -1.32 -1.08 17.97
CA ARG A 47 -1.45 -1.95 16.79
C ARG A 47 -1.84 -1.14 15.57
N PHE A 48 -2.86 -0.27 15.67
CA PHE A 48 -3.26 0.57 14.54
C PHE A 48 -2.13 1.48 14.07
N LEU A 49 -1.39 2.11 14.99
CA LEU A 49 -0.25 2.94 14.66
C LEU A 49 0.85 2.13 13.93
N ALA A 50 1.17 0.94 14.43
CA ALA A 50 2.14 0.05 13.79
C ALA A 50 1.70 -0.38 12.38
N MET A 51 0.41 -0.66 12.18
CA MET A 51 -0.16 -0.97 10.86
C MET A 51 -0.08 0.21 9.90
N LEU A 52 -0.40 1.42 10.37
CA LEU A 52 -0.29 2.67 9.59
C LEU A 52 1.15 2.91 9.15
N CYS A 53 2.12 2.78 10.07
CA CYS A 53 3.54 2.89 9.73
C CYS A 53 3.97 1.87 8.68
N ASP A 54 3.58 0.59 8.80
CA ASP A 54 3.89 -0.46 7.82
C ASP A 54 3.34 -0.11 6.42
N VAL A 55 2.12 0.42 6.35
CA VAL A 55 1.51 0.82 5.07
C VAL A 55 2.27 1.99 4.45
N ILE A 56 2.55 3.05 5.22
CA ILE A 56 3.25 4.25 4.74
C ILE A 56 4.69 3.91 4.31
N GLU A 57 5.40 3.08 5.07
CA GLU A 57 6.76 2.65 4.69
C GLU A 57 6.78 1.87 3.38
N ASN A 58 5.78 1.01 3.14
CA ASN A 58 5.68 0.27 1.88
C ASN A 58 5.32 1.19 0.72
N GLU A 59 4.41 2.15 0.92
CA GLU A 59 4.09 3.17 -0.09
C GLU A 59 5.32 4.00 -0.47
N PHE A 60 6.09 4.45 0.53
CA PHE A 60 7.33 5.18 0.30
C PHE A 60 8.35 4.37 -0.51
N LYS A 61 8.54 3.07 -0.18
CA LYS A 61 9.42 2.18 -0.95
C LYS A 61 8.97 2.03 -2.40
N CYS A 62 7.68 1.85 -2.65
CA CYS A 62 7.14 1.78 -4.00
C CYS A 62 7.38 3.09 -4.78
N LEU A 63 7.20 4.26 -4.16
CA LEU A 63 7.48 5.55 -4.77
C LEU A 63 8.97 5.72 -5.14
N ASP A 64 9.87 5.30 -4.26
CA ASP A 64 11.32 5.32 -4.51
C ASP A 64 11.69 4.38 -5.67
N GLU A 65 11.13 3.17 -5.72
CA GLU A 65 11.34 2.23 -6.83
C GLU A 65 10.82 2.77 -8.16
N ILE A 66 9.61 3.35 -8.18
CA ILE A 66 9.04 3.99 -9.37
C ILE A 66 9.95 5.14 -9.84
N SER A 67 10.47 5.94 -8.91
CA SER A 67 11.37 7.05 -9.24
C SER A 67 12.67 6.55 -9.88
N LYS A 68 13.29 5.51 -9.31
CA LYS A 68 14.48 4.85 -9.87
C LYS A 68 14.23 4.25 -11.25
N LEU A 69 13.08 3.61 -11.46
CA LEU A 69 12.70 3.06 -12.76
C LEU A 69 12.46 4.17 -13.79
N SER A 70 11.80 5.26 -13.38
CA SER A 70 11.55 6.42 -14.24
C SER A 70 12.85 7.09 -14.68
N GLU A 71 13.82 7.22 -13.77
CA GLU A 71 15.16 7.75 -14.10
C GLU A 71 15.91 6.84 -15.08
N LYS A 72 15.87 5.51 -14.85
CA LYS A 72 16.46 4.54 -15.78
C LYS A 72 15.85 4.64 -17.18
N LEU A 73 14.52 4.79 -17.28
CA LEU A 73 13.84 4.94 -18.57
C LEU A 73 14.29 6.22 -19.29
N LYS A 74 14.37 7.36 -18.59
CA LYS A 74 14.89 8.61 -19.18
C LYS A 74 16.32 8.46 -19.71
N ASN A 75 17.19 7.82 -18.94
CA ASN A 75 18.58 7.58 -19.35
C ASN A 75 18.71 6.58 -20.51
N MET A 76 17.70 5.73 -20.74
CA MET A 76 17.62 4.85 -21.91
C MET A 76 17.03 5.56 -23.14
N GLU A 77 16.16 6.55 -22.93
CA GLU A 77 15.55 7.36 -23.99
C GLU A 77 16.48 8.46 -24.53
N GLU A 78 17.49 8.89 -23.77
CA GLU A 78 18.60 9.70 -24.31
C GLU A 78 19.40 8.85 -25.30
N PRO A 79 19.22 9.00 -26.62
CA PRO A 79 20.03 8.28 -27.57
C PRO A 79 21.43 8.88 -27.52
N ASN A 80 22.46 8.06 -27.75
CA ASN A 80 23.76 8.51 -28.24
C ASN A 80 23.58 9.46 -29.46
N VAL A 81 23.39 10.76 -29.24
CA VAL A 81 23.27 11.76 -30.31
C VAL A 81 24.63 12.01 -30.99
N GLU A 82 25.73 11.50 -30.42
CA GLU A 82 27.08 11.74 -30.96
C GLU A 82 27.60 10.70 -31.97
N ASN A 83 26.86 9.62 -32.28
CA ASN A 83 27.33 8.57 -33.22
C ASN A 83 26.54 8.51 -34.53
N ARG A 84 26.08 9.66 -35.05
CA ARG A 84 25.53 9.78 -36.42
C ARG A 84 26.25 10.89 -37.21
N SER A 85 27.56 10.74 -37.35
CA SER A 85 28.34 11.43 -38.38
C SER A 85 29.38 10.44 -38.93
N ILE A 86 28.95 9.62 -39.90
CA ILE A 86 29.83 9.01 -40.90
C ILE A 86 29.46 9.66 -42.23
#